data_AF-A0A2E2Q9H3-F1
#
_entry.id   AF-A0A2E2Q9H3-F1
#
_cell.length_a   1.000
_cell.length_b   1.000
_cell.length_c   1.000
_cell.angle_alpha   90.00
_cell.angle_beta   90.00
_cell.angle_gamma   90.00
#
_symmetry.space_group_name_H-M   'P 1'
#
loop_
_entity.id
_entity.type
_entity.pdbx_description
1 polymer ?
#
loop_
_entity_poly.entity_id
_entity_poly.type
_entity_poly.pdbx_seq_one_letter_code
_entity_poly.pdbx_strand_id
1 'polypeptide(L)' 'MPEELEVRYQTTKDGRRAVLVYSALDRLHRCCGDDQPWFLLPTERLRALHELDPFDLVLMDLMVPEESRAGLRA' A
#
# COMPACT_ATOMS: atom_id res chain seq x y z
N MET A 1 14.39 14.96 -9.38
CA MET A 1 13.39 15.61 -8.51
C MET A 1 12.37 14.54 -8.14
N PRO A 2 11.89 14.40 -6.90
CA PRO A 2 10.94 13.34 -6.56
C PRO A 2 9.57 13.77 -7.08
N GLU A 3 9.40 13.71 -8.39
CA GLU A 3 8.21 14.23 -9.07
C GLU A 3 7.25 13.05 -9.25
N GLU A 4 6.17 13.12 -8.47
CA GLU A 4 4.95 12.29 -8.48
C GLU A 4 5.08 10.90 -7.82
N LEU A 5 4.88 10.87 -6.49
CA LEU A 5 4.57 9.64 -5.76
C LEU A 5 3.08 9.32 -5.89
N GLU A 6 2.76 8.18 -6.48
CA GLU A 6 1.39 7.66 -6.56
C GLU A 6 1.18 6.54 -5.54
N VAL A 7 0.04 6.56 -4.85
CA VAL A 7 -0.38 5.47 -3.95
C VAL A 7 -1.16 4.45 -4.79
N ARG A 8 -0.74 3.18 -4.75
CA ARG A 8 -1.52 2.09 -5.35
C ARG A 8 -2.53 1.52 -4.38
N TYR A 9 -3.70 1.16 -4.93
CA TYR A 9 -4.80 0.57 -4.17
C TYR A 9 -5.18 -0.76 -4.77
N GLN A 10 -5.60 -1.66 -3.91
CA GLN A 10 -6.13 -2.96 -4.28
C GLN A 10 -7.66 -2.92 -4.24
N THR A 11 -8.29 -3.65 -5.13
CA THR A 11 -9.73 -3.91 -5.05
C THR A 11 -9.95 -5.27 -4.39
N THR A 12 -10.71 -5.28 -3.29
CA THR A 12 -11.11 -6.51 -2.63
C THR A 12 -12.17 -7.26 -3.45
N LYS A 13 -12.41 -8.53 -3.12
CA LYS A 13 -13.44 -9.34 -3.81
C LYS A 13 -14.86 -8.74 -3.71
N ASP A 14 -15.13 -7.99 -2.65
CA ASP A 14 -16.39 -7.28 -2.42
C ASP A 14 -16.40 -5.85 -2.97
N GLY A 15 -15.39 -5.47 -3.77
CA GLY A 15 -15.37 -4.21 -4.52
C GLY A 15 -14.83 -3.00 -3.75
N ARG A 16 -14.37 -3.18 -2.50
CA ARG A 16 -13.79 -2.09 -1.69
C ARG A 16 -12.38 -1.75 -2.15
N ARG A 17 -12.04 -0.46 -2.11
CA ARG A 17 -10.71 0.07 -2.39
C ARG A 17 -9.86 0.04 -1.12
N ALA A 18 -8.75 -0.69 -1.15
CA ALA A 18 -7.87 -0.89 -0.01
C ALA A 18 -6.47 -0.33 -0.27
N VAL A 19 -5.90 0.37 0.71
CA VAL A 19 -4.48 0.70 0.74
C VAL A 19 -3.74 -0.31 1.62
N LEU A 20 -2.60 -0.82 1.14
CA LEU A 20 -1.71 -1.66 1.92
C LEU A 20 -0.73 -0.76 2.68
N VAL A 21 -0.64 -0.94 3.99
CA VAL A 21 0.29 -0.19 4.85
C VAL A 21 1.13 -1.16 5.63
N TYR A 22 2.43 -0.89 5.72
CA TYR A 22 3.36 -1.70 6.49
C TYR A 22 3.99 -0.86 7.58
N SER A 23 3.98 -1.39 8.79
CA SER A 23 4.43 -0.64 9.96
C SER A 23 5.94 -0.72 10.18
N ALA A 24 6.66 -1.50 9.36
CA ALA A 24 8.11 -1.50 9.27
C ALA A 24 8.59 -1.98 7.89
N LEU A 25 9.81 -1.59 7.51
CA LEU A 25 10.38 -1.92 6.20
C LEU A 25 10.64 -3.42 6.02
N ASP A 26 11.13 -4.12 7.05
CA ASP A 26 11.31 -5.57 7.03
C ASP A 26 9.99 -6.32 6.87
N ARG A 27 8.90 -5.80 7.44
CA ARG A 27 7.54 -6.32 7.22
C ARG A 27 7.05 -6.09 5.80
N LEU A 28 7.30 -4.93 5.21
CA LEU A 28 7.02 -4.68 3.79
C LEU A 28 7.73 -5.72 2.92
N HIS A 29 9.03 -5.92 3.10
CA HIS A 29 9.81 -6.91 2.36
C HIS A 29 9.25 -8.33 2.53
N ARG A 30 8.99 -8.76 3.78
CA ARG A 30 8.46 -10.10 4.07
C ARG A 30 7.07 -10.34 3.46
N CYS A 31 6.19 -9.35 3.52
CA CYS A 31 4.78 -9.51 3.17
C CYS A 31 4.48 -9.15 1.70
N CYS A 32 5.17 -8.18 1.14
CA CYS A 32 4.92 -7.58 -0.18
C CYS A 32 6.02 -7.89 -1.21
N GLY A 33 7.21 -8.30 -0.75
CA GLY A 33 8.40 -8.51 -1.57
C GLY A 33 9.35 -7.30 -1.57
N ASP A 34 10.57 -7.53 -2.05
CA ASP A 34 11.69 -6.58 -1.93
C ASP A 34 11.68 -5.49 -3.02
N ASP A 35 11.00 -5.73 -4.14
CA ASP A 35 11.07 -4.87 -5.33
C ASP A 35 9.98 -3.77 -5.37
N GLN A 36 9.11 -3.71 -4.36
CA GLN A 36 7.98 -2.78 -4.39
C GLN A 36 8.44 -1.35 -4.06
N PRO A 37 8.07 -0.33 -4.87
CA PRO A 37 8.28 1.05 -4.47
C PRO A 37 7.43 1.37 -3.24
N TRP A 38 8.01 2.10 -2.29
CA TRP A 38 7.35 2.51 -1.07
C TRP A 38 7.84 3.87 -0.61
N PHE A 39 7.06 4.51 0.25
CA PHE A 39 7.47 5.72 0.96
C PHE A 39 6.98 5.65 2.40
N LEU A 40 7.66 6.37 3.28
CA LEU A 40 7.25 6.49 4.67
C LEU A 40 6.17 7.57 4.81
N LEU A 41 5.03 7.19 5.37
CA LEU A 41 3.96 8.10 5.73
C LEU A 41 3.71 8.02 7.24
N PRO A 42 3.86 9.12 7.99
CA PRO A 42 3.43 9.16 9.38
C PRO A 42 1.93 8.86 9.51
N THR A 43 1.54 8.06 10.50
CA THR A 43 0.16 7.58 10.66
C THR A 43 -0.85 8.73 10.76
N GLU A 44 -0.48 9.85 11.39
CA GLU A 44 -1.30 11.05 11.50
C GLU A 44 -1.62 11.70 10.14
N ARG A 45 -0.80 11.45 9.11
CA ARG A 45 -1.04 11.92 7.74
C ARG A 45 -1.92 10.99 6.91
N LEU A 46 -2.30 9.82 7.44
CA LEU A 46 -3.16 8.88 6.72
C LEU A 46 -4.55 9.46 6.43
N ARG A 47 -5.06 10.31 7.33
CA ARG A 47 -6.30 11.08 7.08
C ARG A 47 -6.17 12.03 5.90
N ALA A 48 -5.06 12.78 5.83
CA ALA A 48 -4.83 13.70 4.72
C ALA A 48 -4.70 12.94 3.39
N LEU A 49 -4.09 11.75 3.38
CA LEU A 49 -4.08 10.89 2.19
C LEU A 49 -5.51 10.49 1.78
N HIS A 50 -6.34 10.05 2.73
CA HIS A 50 -7.73 9.69 2.44
C HIS A 50 -8.56 10.87 1.92
N GLU A 51 -8.34 12.08 2.44
CA GLU A 51 -9.02 13.29 1.97
C GLU A 51 -8.63 13.67 0.53
N LEU A 52 -7.40 13.38 0.12
CA LEU A 52 -6.91 13.61 -1.24
C LEU A 52 -7.38 12.52 -2.21
N ASP A 53 -7.35 11.26 -1.77
CA ASP A 53 -7.65 10.11 -2.60
C ASP A 53 -8.36 9.02 -1.78
N PRO A 54 -9.71 9.01 -1.76
CA PRO A 54 -10.50 8.19 -0.83
C PRO A 54 -10.33 6.69 -1.01
N PHE A 55 -10.30 5.95 0.09
CA PHE A 55 -10.23 4.49 0.12
C PHE A 55 -11.09 3.95 1.28
N ASP A 56 -11.61 2.75 1.12
CA ASP A 56 -12.52 2.13 2.09
C ASP A 56 -11.78 1.42 3.23
N LEU A 57 -10.57 0.93 2.97
CA LEU A 57 -9.85 0.04 3.87
C LEU A 57 -8.36 0.36 3.96
N VAL A 58 -7.82 0.19 5.17
CA VAL A 58 -6.39 0.08 5.42
C VAL A 58 -6.12 -1.36 5.81
N LEU A 59 -5.35 -2.07 4.99
CA LEU A 59 -4.91 -3.44 5.30
C LEU A 59 -3.46 -3.36 5.78
N MET A 60 -3.29 -3.51 7.09
CA MET A 60 -1.99 -3.36 7.74
C MET A 60 -1.25 -4.69 7.81
N ASP A 61 0.03 -4.69 7.42
CA ASP A 61 0.95 -5.84 7.47
C ASP A 61 0.39 -7.12 6.80
N LEU A 62 -0.49 -6.95 5.80
CA LEU A 62 -1.11 -8.07 5.08
C LEU A 62 -0.06 -8.87 4.31
N MET A 63 -0.01 -10.19 4.53
CA MET A 63 0.81 -11.09 3.71
C MET A 63 0.20 -11.27 2.33
N VAL A 64 0.83 -10.70 1.31
CA VAL A 64 0.43 -10.86 -0.10
C VAL A 64 0.94 -12.22 -0.60
N PRO A 65 0.08 -13.09 -1.18
CA PRO A 65 0.51 -14.33 -1.80
C PRO A 65 1.58 -14.07 -2.87
N GLU A 66 2.61 -14.91 -2.94
CA GLU A 66 3.78 -14.68 -3.78
C GLU A 66 3.42 -14.45 -5.25
N GLU A 67 2.42 -15.18 -5.76
CA GLU A 67 1.93 -15.07 -7.14
C GLU A 67 1.28 -13.72 -7.42
N SER A 68 0.80 -13.04 -6.37
CA SER A 68 0.13 -11.74 -6.46
C SER A 68 1.07 -10.55 -6.25
N ARG A 69 2.30 -10.78 -5.75
CA ARG A 69 3.29 -9.72 -5.50
C ARG A 69 3.76 -9.05 -6.80
N ALA A 70 3.88 -9.82 -7.89
CA ALA A 70 4.28 -9.31 -9.20
C ALA A 70 3.18 -8.51 -9.93
N GLY A 71 1.93 -8.56 -9.44
CA GLY A 71 0.79 -7.82 -9.97
C GLY A 71 0.63 -6.41 -9.38
N LEU A 72 1.47 -6.05 -8.40
CA LEU A 72 1.51 -4.72 -7.79
C LEU A 72 2.36 -3.72 -8.59
N ARG A 73 2.72 -4.03 -9.85
CA ARG A 73 3.67 -3.26 -10.66
C ARG A 73 3.09 -1.95 -11.21
N ALA A 74 3.99 -0.97 -11.36
CA ALA A 74 3.96 0.03 -12.45
C ALA A 74 2.62 0.73 -12.72
#